data_AF-A0A6A1WDN9-F1
#
_entry.id   AF-A0A6A1WDN9-F1
#
_cell.length_a   1.000
_cell.length_b   1.000
_cell.length_c   1.000
_cell.angle_alpha   90.00
_cell.angle_beta   90.00
_cell.angle_gamma   90.00
#
_symmetry.space_group_name_H-M   'P 1'
#
loop_
_entity.id
_entity.type
_entity.pdbx_description
1 polymer ?
#
loop_
_entity_poly.entity_id
_entity_poly.type
_entity_poly.pdbx_seq_one_letter_code
_entity_poly.pdbx_strand_id
1 'polypeptide(L)'
;MGDPLTAEELEEKEQLLEDVSGFFLENYDRIIKNIERGEARISRKDEIMKAIGKKLDRYKNPWLELKIQYGQNKGILYNEECLLCCI
;
A
#
# COMPACT_ATOMS: atom_id res chain seq x y z
N MET A 1 40.24 10.53 36.05
CA MET A 1 39.05 11.35 36.30
C MET A 1 38.95 12.29 35.13
N GLY A 2 37.93 12.13 34.27
CA GLY A 2 37.69 13.08 33.18
C GLY A 2 37.11 14.36 33.78
N ASP A 3 37.57 15.50 33.28
CA ASP A 3 37.07 16.80 33.71
C ASP A 3 35.55 16.92 33.49
N PRO A 4 34.82 17.64 34.36
CA PRO A 4 33.40 17.86 34.16
C PRO A 4 33.17 18.65 32.87
N LEU A 5 32.23 18.17 32.05
CA LEU A 5 31.85 18.78 30.79
C LEU A 5 31.48 20.26 31.01
N THR A 6 32.00 21.14 30.17
CA THR A 6 31.66 22.56 30.22
C THR A 6 30.21 22.78 29.78
N ALA A 7 29.58 23.86 30.25
CA ALA A 7 28.17 24.14 29.91
C ALA A 7 27.95 24.26 28.40
N GLU A 8 28.95 24.78 27.68
CA GLU A 8 28.94 24.92 26.21
C GLU A 8 28.90 23.56 25.49
N GLU A 9 29.72 22.59 25.92
CA GLU A 9 29.73 21.23 25.37
C GLU A 9 28.42 20.47 25.64
N LEU A 10 27.70 20.83 26.71
CA LEU A 10 26.42 20.21 27.06
C LEU A 10 25.29 20.73 26.16
N GLU A 11 25.29 22.03 25.89
CA GLU A 11 24.35 22.71 24.97
C GLU A 11 24.55 22.24 23.52
N GLU A 12 25.80 22.10 23.06
CA GLU A 12 26.11 21.58 21.72
C GLU A 12 25.60 20.13 21.56
N LYS A 13 25.75 19.28 22.58
CA LYS A 13 25.23 17.92 22.56
C LYS A 13 23.71 17.86 22.57
N GLU A 14 23.04 18.77 23.26
CA GLU A 14 21.58 18.86 23.30
C GLU A 14 21.04 19.25 21.92
N GLN A 15 21.64 20.25 21.26
CA GLN A 15 21.27 20.64 19.90
C GLN A 15 21.45 19.49 18.90
N LEU A 16 22.59 18.79 18.96
CA LEU A 16 22.84 17.62 18.11
C LEU A 16 21.82 16.49 18.36
N LEU A 17 21.42 16.29 19.61
CA LEU A 17 20.41 15.30 19.96
C LEU A 17 19.05 15.65 19.33
N GLU A 18 18.64 16.91 19.40
CA GLU A 18 17.38 17.38 18.81
C GLU A 18 17.38 17.24 17.29
N ASP A 19 18.45 17.68 16.61
CA ASP A 19 18.57 17.60 15.16
C ASP A 19 18.51 16.15 14.67
N VAL A 20 19.23 15.25 15.35
CA VAL A 20 19.23 13.82 15.05
C VAL A 20 17.83 13.23 15.30
N SER A 21 17.22 13.53 16.44
CA SER A 21 15.88 13.06 16.80
C SER A 21 14.83 13.48 15.76
N GLY A 22 14.85 14.75 15.34
CA GLY A 22 13.97 15.29 14.31
C GLY A 22 14.12 14.55 12.98
N PHE A 23 15.36 14.36 12.53
CA PHE A 23 15.65 13.59 11.31
C PHE A 23 15.10 12.16 11.39
N PHE A 24 15.29 11.45 12.50
CA PHE A 24 14.78 10.08 12.65
C PHE A 24 13.25 10.01 12.58
N LEU A 25 12.55 10.94 13.23
CA LEU A 25 11.09 10.99 13.24
C LEU A 25 10.52 11.24 11.84
N GLU A 26 11.07 12.20 11.09
CA GLU A 26 10.61 12.50 9.73
C GLU A 26 10.78 11.30 8.77
N ASN A 27 11.92 10.60 8.88
CA ASN A 27 12.18 9.41 8.08
C ASN A 27 11.24 8.27 8.47
N TYR A 28 10.98 8.09 9.76
CA TYR A 28 10.07 7.06 10.26
C TYR A 28 8.64 7.28 9.76
N ASP A 29 8.12 8.50 9.87
CA ASP A 29 6.79 8.87 9.38
C ASP A 29 6.62 8.60 7.88
N ARG A 30 7.65 8.90 7.09
CA ARG A 30 7.65 8.62 5.65
C ARG A 30 7.62 7.13 5.36
N ILE A 31 8.37 6.33 6.11
CA ILE A 31 8.43 4.88 5.95
C ILE A 31 7.07 4.26 6.29
N ILE A 32 6.46 4.65 7.42
CA ILE A 32 5.13 4.14 7.83
C ILE A 32 4.09 4.43 6.75
N LYS A 33 4.00 5.68 6.28
CA LYS A 33 3.00 6.05 5.26
C LYS A 33 3.14 5.24 3.97
N ASN A 34 4.37 4.87 3.61
CA ASN A 34 4.62 4.01 2.46
C ASN A 34 4.21 2.56 2.71
N ILE A 35 4.44 2.04 3.92
CA ILE A 35 4.01 0.71 4.34
C ILE A 35 2.48 0.62 4.33
N GLU A 36 1.79 1.55 4.98
CA GLU A 36 0.31 1.59 5.03
C GLU A 36 -0.30 1.65 3.62
N ARG A 37 0.27 2.48 2.74
CA ARG A 37 -0.15 2.53 1.33
C ARG A 37 0.11 1.22 0.60
N GLY A 38 1.21 0.53 0.89
CA GLY A 38 1.52 -0.80 0.36
C GLY A 38 0.50 -1.84 0.82
N GLU A 39 0.21 -1.87 2.12
CA GLU A 39 -0.76 -2.79 2.74
C GLU A 39 -2.16 -2.60 2.19
N ALA A 40 -2.61 -1.35 2.02
CA ALA A 40 -3.91 -1.05 1.42
C ALA A 40 -4.03 -1.62 -0.02
N ARG A 41 -2.96 -1.54 -0.82
CA ARG A 41 -2.93 -2.10 -2.18
C ARG A 41 -2.95 -3.63 -2.17
N ILE A 42 -2.22 -4.25 -1.25
CA ILE A 42 -2.19 -5.72 -1.10
C ILE A 42 -3.55 -6.24 -0.65
N SER A 43 -4.13 -5.60 0.37
CA SER A 43 -5.47 -5.93 0.88
C SER A 43 -6.51 -5.82 -0.24
N ARG A 44 -6.47 -4.75 -1.03
CA ARG A 44 -7.37 -4.60 -2.17
C ARG A 44 -7.22 -5.71 -3.21
N LYS A 45 -5.99 -6.13 -3.51
CA LYS A 45 -5.74 -7.23 -4.45
C LYS A 45 -6.29 -8.55 -3.92
N ASP A 46 -6.13 -8.83 -2.63
CA ASP A 46 -6.66 -10.03 -1.99
C ASP A 46 -8.19 -10.07 -2.01
N GLU A 47 -8.84 -8.94 -1.69
CA GLU A 47 -10.30 -8.80 -1.81
C GLU A 47 -10.80 -9.10 -3.23
N ILE A 48 -10.13 -8.53 -4.24
CA ILE A 48 -10.47 -8.74 -5.66
C ILE A 48 -10.28 -10.21 -6.03
N MET A 49 -9.16 -10.83 -5.66
CA MET A 49 -8.91 -12.25 -5.94
C MET A 49 -9.96 -13.16 -5.28
N LYS A 50 -10.32 -12.90 -4.03
CA LYS A 50 -11.40 -13.63 -3.34
C LYS A 50 -12.75 -13.45 -4.02
N ALA A 51 -13.07 -12.24 -4.46
CA ALA A 51 -14.33 -11.95 -5.16
C ALA A 51 -14.39 -12.63 -6.53
N ILE A 52 -13.28 -12.65 -7.27
CA ILE A 52 -13.16 -13.36 -8.56
C ILE A 52 -13.31 -14.86 -8.34
N GLY A 53 -12.57 -15.45 -7.40
CA GLY A 53 -12.67 -16.88 -7.07
C GLY A 53 -14.11 -17.30 -6.77
N LYS A 54 -14.78 -16.59 -5.86
CA LYS A 54 -16.20 -16.83 -5.53
C LYS A 54 -17.15 -16.66 -6.73
N LYS A 55 -16.78 -15.84 -7.72
CA LYS A 55 -17.58 -15.69 -8.95
C LYS A 55 -17.34 -16.87 -9.90
N LEU A 56 -16.09 -17.31 -10.05
CA LEU A 56 -15.74 -18.46 -10.90
C LEU A 56 -16.32 -19.76 -10.36
N ASP A 57 -16.28 -19.98 -9.04
CA ASP A 57 -16.84 -21.19 -8.39
C ASP A 57 -18.35 -21.39 -8.62
N ARG A 58 -19.07 -20.33 -9.01
CA ARG A 58 -20.51 -20.42 -9.33
C ARG A 58 -20.79 -21.07 -10.68
N TYR A 59 -19.78 -21.24 -11.53
CA TYR A 59 -19.92 -21.78 -12.88
C TYR A 59 -19.07 -23.05 -13.01
N LYS A 60 -19.66 -24.14 -13.52
CA LYS A 60 -18.91 -25.38 -13.79
C LYS A 60 -17.98 -25.19 -14.99
N ASN A 61 -18.38 -24.35 -15.96
CA ASN A 61 -17.53 -23.94 -17.07
C ASN A 61 -17.55 -22.41 -17.22
N PRO A 62 -16.65 -21.69 -16.53
CA PRO A 62 -16.60 -20.23 -16.57
C PRO A 62 -16.38 -19.66 -17.99
N TRP A 63 -15.70 -20.39 -18.87
CA TRP A 63 -15.41 -19.90 -20.23
C TRP A 63 -16.65 -19.76 -21.12
N LEU A 64 -17.72 -20.50 -20.82
CA LEU A 64 -18.97 -20.46 -21.60
C LEU A 64 -20.14 -19.82 -20.82
N GLU A 65 -20.13 -19.92 -19.49
CA GLU A 65 -21.29 -19.58 -18.66
C GLU A 65 -21.13 -18.26 -17.88
N LEU A 66 -19.91 -17.70 -17.82
CA LEU A 66 -19.65 -16.50 -17.04
C LEU A 66 -20.35 -15.28 -17.63
N LYS A 67 -21.30 -14.72 -16.88
CA LYS A 67 -21.98 -13.46 -17.24
C LYS A 67 -21.41 -12.30 -16.44
N ILE A 68 -20.98 -11.25 -17.14
CA ILE A 68 -20.52 -9.99 -16.53
C ILE A 68 -21.67 -8.98 -16.60
N GLN A 69 -22.12 -8.53 -15.42
CA GLN A 69 -23.13 -7.49 -15.33
C GLN A 69 -22.43 -6.12 -15.41
N TYR A 70 -22.48 -5.51 -16.59
CA TYR A 70 -22.04 -4.13 -16.77
C TYR A 70 -23.13 -3.21 -16.22
N GLY A 71 -22.83 -2.48 -15.14
CA GLY A 71 -23.71 -1.45 -14.57
C GLY A 71 -23.89 -0.25 -15.50
N GLN A 72 -23.95 0.96 -14.96
CA GLN A 72 -24.11 2.19 -15.78
C GLN A 72 -22.90 2.51 -16.67
N ASN A 73 -21.76 1.81 -16.53
CA ASN A 73 -20.53 2.02 -17.29
C ASN A 73 -20.48 1.24 -18.64
N LYS A 74 -21.55 1.27 -19.44
CA LYS A 74 -21.61 0.59 -20.75
C LYS A 74 -20.80 1.28 -21.88
N GLY A 75 -19.99 2.28 -21.57
CA GLY A 75 -19.37 3.19 -22.56
C GLY A 75 -17.96 2.86 -23.03
N ILE A 76 -17.31 1.82 -22.49
CA ILE A 76 -15.98 1.39 -22.94
C ILE A 76 -16.16 0.04 -23.62
N LEU A 77 -15.81 -0.04 -24.90
CA LEU A 77 -15.92 -1.22 -25.76
C LEU A 77 -15.08 -2.38 -25.21
N TYR A 78 -15.62 -3.14 -24.27
CA TYR A 78 -15.08 -4.43 -23.88
C TYR A 78 -15.75 -5.48 -24.77
N ASN A 79 -15.12 -5.77 -25.91
CA ASN A 79 -15.42 -6.96 -26.69
C ASN A 79 -14.92 -8.21 -25.93
N GLU A 80 -15.62 -9.33 -26.11
CA GLU A 80 -15.48 -10.55 -25.30
C GLU A 80 -14.08 -11.21 -25.39
N GLU A 81 -13.20 -10.74 -26.26
CA GLU A 81 -11.77 -11.13 -26.32
C GLU A 81 -10.90 -10.49 -25.22
N CYS A 82 -11.37 -9.45 -24.53
CA CYS A 82 -10.62 -8.77 -23.48
C CYS A 82 -10.53 -9.55 -22.15
N LEU A 83 -10.95 -10.82 -22.11
CA LEU A 83 -10.72 -11.70 -20.95
C LEU A 83 -9.23 -11.81 -20.59
N LEU A 84 -8.31 -11.56 -21.53
CA LEU A 84 -6.87 -11.51 -21.27
C LEU A 84 -6.36 -10.23 -20.57
N CYS A 85 -7.12 -9.14 -20.53
CA CYS A 85 -6.66 -7.89 -19.89
C CYS A 85 -7.01 -7.80 -18.39
N CYS A 86 -7.70 -8.80 -17.83
CA CYS A 86 -8.13 -8.83 -16.44
C CYS A 86 -7.39 -9.87 -15.58
N ILE A 87 -6.31 -10.48 -16.10
CA ILE A 87 -5.40 -11.38 -15.37
C ILE A 87 -4.07 -10.67 -15.12
#